data_AF-A0A167I911-F1
#
_entry.id   AF-A0A167I911-F1
#
_cell.length_a   1.000
_cell.length_b   1.000
_cell.length_c   1.000
_cell.angle_alpha   90.00
_cell.angle_beta   90.00
_cell.angle_gamma   90.00
#
_symmetry.space_group_name_H-M   'P 1'
#
loop_
_entity.id
_entity.type
_entity.pdbx_description
1 polymer ?
#
loop_
_entity_poly.entity_id
_entity_poly.type
_entity_poly.pdbx_seq_one_letter_code
_entity_poly.pdbx_strand_id
1 'polypeptide(L)'
;MKKIVVSAALLAVAGLAMAEPACSVPKEKWMPEASFKKMVEEKGYAIKKFKVNKGQCYEVYGKKGGKNVEHWFNPETGEQVTQ
;
A
#
# COMPACT_ATOMS: atom_id res chain seq x y z
N MET A 1 -16.50 -52.98 17.65
CA MET A 1 -16.08 -51.74 18.32
C MET A 1 -14.70 -51.32 17.81
N LYS A 2 -14.63 -50.39 16.86
CA LYS A 2 -13.38 -49.66 16.54
C LYS A 2 -13.80 -48.21 16.34
N LYS A 3 -13.55 -47.39 17.36
CA LYS A 3 -13.84 -45.95 17.33
C LYS A 3 -12.74 -45.30 16.50
N ILE A 4 -13.05 -44.91 15.26
CA ILE A 4 -12.14 -44.13 14.42
C ILE A 4 -12.18 -42.71 14.98
N VAL A 5 -11.16 -42.35 15.76
CA VAL A 5 -10.95 -40.97 16.21
C VAL A 5 -10.39 -40.21 15.01
N VAL A 6 -11.25 -39.47 14.31
CA VAL A 6 -10.84 -38.52 13.28
C VAL A 6 -10.31 -37.27 13.99
N SER A 7 -8.99 -37.20 14.16
CA SER A 7 -8.31 -36.00 14.64
C SER A 7 -8.46 -34.89 13.61
N ALA A 8 -9.27 -33.88 13.93
CA ALA A 8 -9.43 -32.68 13.12
C ALA A 8 -8.12 -31.86 13.16
N ALA A 9 -7.38 -31.86 12.05
CA ALA A 9 -6.24 -30.97 11.86
C ALA A 9 -6.76 -29.53 11.64
N LEU A 10 -6.68 -28.71 12.67
CA LEU A 10 -6.88 -27.26 12.58
C LEU A 10 -5.68 -26.64 11.85
N LEU A 11 -5.82 -26.42 10.54
CA LEU A 11 -4.91 -25.57 9.77
C LEU A 11 -5.16 -24.11 10.20
N ALA A 12 -4.34 -23.63 11.12
CA ALA A 12 -4.25 -22.21 11.42
C ALA A 12 -3.64 -21.50 10.20
N VAL A 13 -4.50 -20.93 9.35
CA VAL A 13 -4.09 -19.93 8.37
C VAL A 13 -3.69 -18.67 9.14
N ALA A 14 -2.41 -18.54 9.44
CA ALA A 14 -1.83 -17.29 9.88
C ALA A 14 -1.99 -16.28 8.74
N GLY A 15 -2.90 -15.32 8.90
CA GLY A 15 -3.00 -14.19 7.99
C GLY A 15 -1.71 -13.40 8.06
N LEU A 16 -0.93 -13.41 6.97
CA LEU A 16 0.21 -12.53 6.81
C LEU A 16 -0.32 -11.09 6.81
N ALA A 17 -0.21 -10.40 7.95
CA ALA A 17 -0.38 -8.96 8.00
C ALA A 17 0.77 -8.35 7.19
N MET A 18 0.52 -8.03 5.93
CA MET A 18 1.50 -7.44 5.04
C MET A 18 1.75 -6.00 5.51
N ALA A 19 2.99 -5.74 5.97
CA ALA A 19 3.36 -4.48 6.61
C ALA A 19 3.61 -3.38 5.57
N GLU A 20 2.74 -2.37 5.51
CA GLU A 20 2.90 -1.16 4.64
C GLU A 20 4.37 -0.67 4.53
N PRO A 21 4.83 -0.22 3.35
CA PRO A 21 6.24 0.14 3.16
C PRO A 21 6.61 1.39 3.97
N ALA A 22 7.90 1.50 4.33
CA ALA A 22 8.44 2.63 5.08
C ALA A 22 9.38 3.50 4.24
N CYS A 23 9.18 4.82 4.32
CA CYS A 23 9.98 5.85 3.67
C CYS A 23 10.70 6.68 4.74
N SER A 24 12.03 6.59 4.78
CA SER A 24 12.87 7.40 5.68
C SER A 24 13.27 8.70 5.00
N VAL A 25 12.34 9.65 4.90
CA VAL A 25 12.54 10.93 4.22
C VAL A 25 12.24 12.08 5.19
N PRO A 26 13.18 13.04 5.41
CA PRO A 26 12.90 14.23 6.21
C PRO A 26 11.73 15.04 5.63
N LYS A 27 10.79 15.47 6.48
CA LYS A 27 9.57 16.18 6.04
C LYS A 27 9.83 17.43 5.20
N GLU A 28 10.94 18.12 5.45
CA GLU A 28 11.35 19.32 4.69
C GLU A 28 11.64 19.03 3.21
N LYS A 29 11.98 17.77 2.90
CA LYS A 29 12.23 17.30 1.54
C LYS A 29 10.99 16.76 0.86
N TRP A 30 9.85 16.73 1.55
CA TRP A 30 8.64 16.18 0.98
C TRP A 30 8.12 17.12 -0.07
N MET A 31 7.83 16.56 -1.23
CA MET A 31 7.16 17.28 -2.28
C MET A 31 5.76 17.69 -1.78
N PRO A 32 5.28 18.89 -2.13
CA PRO A 32 3.93 19.32 -1.77
C PRO A 32 2.89 18.32 -2.30
N GLU A 33 1.86 18.03 -1.50
CA GLU A 33 0.83 17.06 -1.88
C GLU A 33 0.19 17.38 -3.23
N ALA A 34 -0.04 18.66 -3.53
CA ALA A 34 -0.64 19.09 -4.79
C ALA A 34 0.26 18.75 -5.99
N SER A 35 1.58 18.97 -5.86
CA SER A 35 2.57 18.63 -6.87
C SER A 35 2.64 17.12 -7.09
N PHE A 36 2.60 16.34 -6.00
CA PHE A 36 2.56 14.88 -6.07
C PHE A 36 1.29 14.37 -6.76
N LYS A 37 0.12 14.86 -6.35
CA LYS A 37 -1.19 14.46 -6.92
C LYS A 37 -1.20 14.70 -8.43
N LYS A 38 -0.76 15.88 -8.87
CA LYS A 38 -0.63 16.19 -10.30
C LYS A 38 0.32 15.23 -11.02
N MET A 39 1.49 14.97 -10.45
CA MET A 39 2.47 14.04 -11.05
C MET A 39 1.88 12.63 -11.22
N VAL A 40 1.18 12.10 -10.22
CA VAL A 40 0.60 10.74 -10.35
C VAL A 40 -0.61 10.74 -11.29
N GLU A 41 -1.39 11.82 -11.36
CA GLU A 41 -2.43 11.97 -12.37
C GLU A 41 -1.86 11.95 -13.79
N GLU A 42 -0.75 12.65 -14.04
CA GLU A 42 0.00 12.61 -15.30
C GLU A 42 0.55 11.21 -15.62
N LYS A 43 0.85 10.39 -14.60
CA LYS A 43 1.22 8.96 -14.73
C LYS A 43 0.00 8.05 -14.98
N GLY A 44 -1.19 8.60 -15.18
CA GLY A 44 -2.43 7.89 -15.53
C GLY A 44 -3.21 7.35 -14.33
N TYR A 45 -2.98 7.89 -13.12
CA TYR A 45 -3.77 7.55 -11.94
C TYR A 45 -4.99 8.46 -11.81
N ALA A 46 -6.16 7.87 -11.55
CA ALA A 46 -7.31 8.60 -11.05
C ALA A 46 -7.33 8.48 -9.53
N ILE A 47 -6.88 9.51 -8.82
CA ILE A 47 -6.79 9.53 -7.35
C ILE A 47 -8.21 9.55 -6.76
N LYS A 48 -8.52 8.59 -5.89
CA LYS A 48 -9.76 8.58 -5.09
C LYS A 48 -9.49 8.99 -3.65
N LYS A 49 -8.34 8.60 -3.11
CA LYS A 49 -7.92 8.93 -1.75
C LYS A 49 -6.41 9.04 -1.72
N PHE A 50 -5.92 10.08 -1.07
CA PHE A 50 -4.52 10.29 -0.79
C PHE A 50 -4.32 10.30 0.72
N LYS A 51 -3.29 9.60 1.21
CA LYS A 51 -2.91 9.56 2.63
C LYS A 51 -1.39 9.54 2.77
N VAL A 52 -0.93 9.74 4.00
CA VAL A 52 0.40 9.33 4.44
C VAL A 52 0.22 8.05 5.24
N ASN A 53 0.90 6.97 4.86
CA ASN A 53 0.79 5.70 5.57
C ASN A 53 1.59 5.71 6.89
N LYS A 54 1.54 4.61 7.67
CA LYS A 54 2.30 4.52 8.93
C LYS A 54 3.81 4.62 8.71
N GLY A 55 4.28 4.09 7.58
CA GLY A 55 5.67 4.16 7.15
C GLY A 55 6.12 5.51 6.62
N GLN A 56 5.32 6.59 6.71
CA GLN A 56 5.68 7.93 6.23
C GLN A 56 5.92 8.03 4.72
N CYS A 57 5.26 7.17 3.93
CA CYS A 57 5.16 7.25 2.48
C CYS A 57 3.86 7.92 2.06
N TYR A 58 3.85 8.49 0.85
CA TYR A 58 2.61 8.92 0.20
C TYR A 58 1.85 7.72 -0.34
N GLU A 59 0.56 7.64 -0.05
CA GLU A 59 -0.31 6.52 -0.37
C GLU A 59 -1.46 6.99 -1.24
N VAL A 60 -1.63 6.34 -2.39
CA VAL A 60 -2.69 6.63 -3.35
C VAL A 60 -3.58 5.42 -3.51
N TYR A 61 -4.85 5.60 -3.15
CA TYR A 61 -5.94 4.74 -3.58
C TYR A 61 -6.62 5.38 -4.78
N GLY A 62 -6.78 4.62 -5.84
CA GLY A 62 -7.32 5.18 -7.07
C GLY A 62 -7.63 4.12 -8.11
N LYS A 63 -7.64 4.56 -9.37
CA LYS A 63 -7.65 3.65 -10.52
C LYS A 63 -6.45 3.93 -11.41
N LYS A 64 -5.86 2.88 -11.98
CA LYS A 64 -4.88 2.98 -13.07
C LYS A 64 -5.24 1.96 -14.15
N GLY A 65 -5.37 2.39 -15.40
CA GLY A 65 -5.80 1.50 -16.50
C GLY A 65 -7.14 0.81 -16.21
N GLY A 66 -8.07 1.50 -15.54
CA GLY A 66 -9.40 0.96 -15.20
C GLY A 66 -9.47 0.07 -13.95
N LYS A 67 -8.34 -0.38 -13.41
CA LYS A 67 -8.28 -1.24 -12.21
C LYS A 67 -8.11 -0.42 -10.94
N ASN A 68 -8.74 -0.82 -9.84
CA ASN A 68 -8.47 -0.20 -8.54
C ASN A 68 -7.05 -0.56 -8.08
N VAL A 69 -6.32 0.42 -7.59
CA VAL A 69 -4.94 0.27 -7.10
C VAL A 69 -4.76 0.99 -5.77
N GLU A 70 -3.88 0.43 -4.96
CA GLU A 70 -3.33 1.02 -3.73
C GLU A 70 -1.81 0.97 -3.86
N HIS A 71 -1.20 2.10 -4.19
CA HIS A 71 0.24 2.20 -4.39
C HIS A 71 0.81 3.24 -3.43
N TRP A 72 2.03 2.97 -2.95
CA TRP A 72 2.81 3.88 -2.12
C TRP A 72 3.92 4.53 -2.94
N PHE A 73 4.35 5.71 -2.52
CA PHE A 73 5.33 6.52 -3.21
C PHE A 73 6.28 7.18 -2.21
N ASN A 74 7.54 7.29 -2.61
CA ASN A 74 8.53 8.06 -1.88
C ASN A 74 8.14 9.55 -1.91
N PRO A 75 8.02 10.23 -0.76
CA PRO A 75 7.56 11.62 -0.72
C PRO A 75 8.62 12.64 -1.17
N GLU A 76 9.90 12.29 -1.32
CA GLU A 76 10.94 13.17 -1.92
C GLU A 76 10.98 13.00 -3.44
N THR A 77 10.95 11.77 -3.95
CA THR A 77 11.16 11.49 -5.39
C THR A 77 9.87 11.29 -6.20
N GLY A 78 8.74 10.98 -5.54
CA GLY A 78 7.49 10.59 -6.19
C GLY A 78 7.59 9.25 -6.96
N GLU A 79 8.61 8.46 -6.68
CA GLU A 79 8.78 7.10 -7.21
C GLU A 79 7.89 6.13 -6.45
N GLN A 80 7.31 5.17 -7.18
CA GLN A 80 6.47 4.15 -6.58
C GLN A 80 7.35 3.22 -5.74
N VAL A 81 6.96 2.97 -4.49
CA VAL A 81 7.56 1.97 -3.62
C VAL A 81 6.62 0.79 -3.46
N THR A 82 7.18 -0.41 -3.40
CA THR A 82 6.44 -1.64 -3.14
C THR A 82 6.75 -2.16 -1.76
N GLN A 83 5.79 -2.90 -1.24
CA GLN A 83 5.87 -3.59 0.04
C GLN A 83 6.63 -4.91 -0.08
#